data_AF-A0A9E1Y8L5-F1
#
_entry.id   AF-A0A9E1Y8L5-F1
#
_cell.length_a   1.000
_cell.length_b   1.000
_cell.length_c   1.000
_cell.angle_alpha   90.00
_cell.angle_beta   90.00
_cell.angle_gamma   90.00
#
_symmetry.space_group_name_H-M   'P 1'
#
loop_
_entity.id
_entity.type
_entity.pdbx_description
1 polymer ?
#
loop_
_entity_poly.entity_id
_entity_poly.type
_entity_poly.pdbx_seq_one_letter_code
_entity_poly.pdbx_strand_id
1 'polypeptide(L)' 'MSDVLTDNGAEFTDRFTHRKNKPSGNHSFDMACINGHIDHRLTAPATPKTNGMVERVNGT' A
#
# COMPACT_ATOMS: atom_id res chain seq x y z
N MET A 1 17.84 -6.12 -5.29
CA MET A 1 17.03 -5.13 -4.55
C MET A 1 15.59 -5.48 -4.87
N SER A 2 14.79 -5.79 -3.87
CA SER A 2 13.42 -6.24 -4.06
C SER A 2 12.50 -5.06 -3.82
N ASP A 3 11.49 -4.90 -4.67
CA ASP A 3 10.54 -3.81 -4.57
C ASP A 3 9.13 -4.40 -4.39
N VAL A 4 8.33 -3.80 -3.52
CA VAL A 4 6.92 -4.16 -3.33
C VAL A 4 6.04 -2.96 -3.64
N LEU A 5 5.02 -3.18 -4.45
CA LEU A 5 4.01 -2.17 -4.79
C LEU A 5 2.70 -2.56 -4.14
N THR A 6 2.22 -1.79 -3.17
CA THR A 6 0.91 -1.99 -2.55
C THR A 6 -0.05 -0.87 -2.91
N ASP A 7 -1.34 -1.11 -2.69
CA ASP A 7 -2.30 -0.02 -2.69
C ASP A 7 -2.16 0.84 -1.41
N ASN A 8 -2.98 1.89 -1.33
CA ASN A 8 -2.93 2.85 -0.24
C ASN A 8 -3.85 2.49 0.94
N GLY A 9 -4.30 1.23 1.01
CA GLY A 9 -5.13 0.68 2.06
C GLY A 9 -4.47 0.75 3.42
N ALA A 10 -5.29 0.90 4.46
CA ALA A 10 -4.85 0.99 5.84
C ALA A 10 -4.10 -0.26 6.33
N GLU A 11 -4.24 -1.38 5.63
CA GLU A 11 -3.56 -2.64 5.92
C GLU A 11 -2.08 -2.67 5.51
N PHE A 12 -1.66 -1.79 4.58
CA PHE A 12 -0.29 -1.71 4.07
C PHE A 12 0.40 -0.40 4.43
N THR A 13 -0.37 0.66 4.63
CA THR A 13 0.17 1.99 4.95
C THR A 13 -0.80 2.80 5.78
N ASP A 14 -0.28 3.72 6.57
CA ASP A 14 -1.04 4.69 7.34
C ASP A 14 -1.25 6.02 6.61
N ARG A 15 -0.94 6.06 5.29
CA ARG A 15 -1.00 7.27 4.46
C ARG A 15 -2.30 8.05 4.59
N PHE A 16 -3.45 7.36 4.59
CA PHE A 16 -4.78 7.98 4.66
C PHE A 16 -5.41 7.97 6.06
N THR A 17 -4.82 7.25 7.00
CA THR A 17 -5.25 7.30 8.41
C THR A 17 -4.57 8.47 9.14
N HIS A 18 -3.42 8.95 8.64
CA HIS A 18 -2.79 10.18 9.12
C HIS A 18 -3.37 11.44 8.49
N ARG A 19 -3.51 12.48 9.33
CA ARG A 19 -4.01 13.83 8.95
C ARG A 19 -3.26 14.51 7.81
N LYS A 20 -2.06 14.03 7.44
CA LYS A 20 -1.17 14.66 6.47
C LYS A 20 -1.19 14.02 5.08
N ASN A 21 -2.03 13.00 4.84
CA ASN A 21 -2.09 12.26 3.56
C ASN A 21 -0.72 11.77 3.05
N LYS A 22 0.18 11.46 4.00
CA LYS A 22 1.57 11.02 3.77
C LYS A 22 1.80 9.77 4.61
N PRO A 23 2.43 8.72 4.03
CA PRO A 23 2.84 7.56 4.83
C PRO A 23 3.81 8.03 5.90
N SER A 24 3.63 7.57 7.13
CA SER A 24 4.54 7.92 8.22
C SER A 24 5.88 7.18 8.10
N GLY A 25 5.86 6.00 7.47
CA GLY A 25 7.00 5.07 7.45
C GLY A 25 7.10 4.21 8.71
N ASN A 26 6.19 4.39 9.68
CA ASN A 26 6.13 3.67 10.94
C ASN A 26 5.10 2.54 10.92
N HIS A 27 4.42 2.30 9.79
CA HIS A 27 3.49 1.19 9.68
C HIS A 27 4.25 -0.14 9.82
N SER A 28 3.63 -1.16 10.44
CA SER A 28 4.28 -2.46 10.67
C SER A 28 4.82 -3.09 9.38
N PHE A 29 4.13 -2.86 8.26
CA PHE A 29 4.55 -3.30 6.94
C PHE A 29 5.76 -2.50 6.41
N ASP A 30 5.82 -1.18 6.63
CA ASP A 30 6.97 -0.35 6.29
C ASP A 30 8.22 -0.84 7.03
N MET A 31 8.08 -1.11 8.34
CA MET A 31 9.17 -1.62 9.18
C MET A 31 9.67 -3.00 8.72
N ALA A 32 8.77 -3.88 8.31
CA ALA A 32 9.13 -5.18 7.75
C ALA A 32 9.91 -5.04 6.43
N CYS A 33 9.48 -4.12 5.55
CA CYS A 33 10.17 -3.81 4.30
C CYS A 33 11.57 -3.23 4.55
N ILE A 34 11.70 -2.31 5.51
CA ILE A 34 12.98 -1.72 5.93
C ILE A 34 13.94 -2.81 6.41
N ASN A 35 13.49 -3.71 7.30
CA ASN A 35 14.32 -4.81 7.79
C ASN A 35 14.72 -5.79 6.68
N GLY A 36 13.84 -5.98 5.70
CA GLY A 36 14.08 -6.81 4.51
C GLY A 36 14.92 -6.15 3.41
N HIS A 37 15.30 -4.87 3.55
CA HIS A 37 15.91 -4.08 2.48
C HIS A 37 15.05 -4.07 1.20
N ILE A 38 13.72 -3.99 1.38
CA ILE A 38 12.71 -3.95 0.33
C ILE A 38 12.25 -2.50 0.14
N ASP A 39 12.28 -2.00 -1.10
CA ASP A 39 11.70 -0.70 -1.42
C ASP A 39 10.18 -0.81 -1.45
N HIS A 40 9.52 -0.13 -0.51
CA HIS A 40 8.06 -0.12 -0.41
C HIS A 40 7.49 1.08 -1.18
N ARG A 41 6.78 0.80 -2.27
CA ARG A 41 6.10 1.79 -3.09
C ARG A 41 4.58 1.69 -2.97
N LEU A 42 3.93 2.84 -3.00
CA LEU A 42 2.47 2.94 -3.00
C LEU A 42 1.97 3.29 -4.39
N THR A 43 0.85 2.71 -4.79
CA THR A 43 0.14 3.14 -6.01
C THR A 43 -0.22 4.63 -5.94
N ALA A 44 -0.34 5.27 -7.11
CA ALA A 44 -0.79 6.66 -7.16
C ALA A 44 -2.20 6.78 -6.56
N PRO A 45 -2.44 7.77 -5.67
CA PRO A 45 -3.74 7.96 -5.05
C PRO A 45 -4.82 8.22 -6.11
N ALA A 46 -6.04 7.75 -5.86
CA ALA A 46 -7.16 7.87 -6.79
C ALA A 46 -6.92 7.25 -8.18
N THR A 47 -6.07 6.22 -8.28
CA THR A 47 -5.97 5.37 -9.47
C THR A 47 -6.85 4.13 -9.26
N PRO A 48 -8.07 4.06 -9.82
CA PRO A 48 -9.06 3.02 -9.52
C PRO A 48 -8.72 1.62 -10.09
N LYS A 49 -7.46 1.32 -10.40
CA LYS A 49 -7.09 0.05 -11.06
C LYS A 49 -6.88 -1.13 -10.10
N THR A 50 -6.63 -0.91 -8.80
CA THR A 50 -6.34 -2.01 -7.86
C THR A 50 -7.47 -2.32 -6.88
N ASN A 51 -8.28 -1.35 -6.46
CA ASN A 51 -9.38 -1.61 -5.50
C ASN A 51 -10.67 -2.17 -6.15
N GLY A 52 -10.61 -2.59 -7.42
CA GLY A 52 -11.76 -3.10 -8.18
C GLY A 52 -11.50 -4.42 -8.93
N MET A 53 -10.36 -5.08 -8.71
CA MET A 53 -10.08 -6.39 -9.32
C MET A 53 -10.53 -7.57 -8.45
N VAL A 54 -10.76 -7.40 -7.14
CA VAL A 54 -11.33 -8.44 -6.28
C VAL A 54 -12.83 -8.65 -6.55
N GLU A 55 -13.56 -7.61 -6.93
CA GLU A 55 -15.00 -7.71 -7.25
C GLU A 55 -15.26 -8.35 -8.63
N ARG A 56 -14.25 -8.47 -9.50
CA ARG A 56 -14.40 -9.06 -10.85
C ARG A 56 -14.00 -10.53 -10.94
N VAL A 57 -13.48 -11.13 -9.86
CA VAL A 57 -13.16 -12.57 -9.83
C VAL A 57 -14.26 -13.43 -9.21
N ASN A 58 -15.30 -12.83 -8.62
CA ASN A 58 -16.43 -13.55 -8.01
C ASN A 58 -17.77 -13.23 -8.70
N GLY A 59 -17.81 -13.24 -10.04
CA GLY A 59 -18.99 -12.87 -10.81
C GLY A 59 -19.15 -13.60 -12.14
N THR A 60 -18.89 -14.91 -12.19
CA THR A 60 -19.46 -15.80 -13.21
C THR A 60 -20.08 -17.00 -12.52
#